data_AF-A0A6C0IL64-F1
#
_entry.id   AF-A0A6C0IL64-F1
#
_cell.length_a   1.000
_cell.length_b   1.000
_cell.length_c   1.000
_cell.angle_alpha   90.00
_cell.angle_beta   90.00
_cell.angle_gamma   90.00
#
_symmetry.space_group_name_H-M   'P 1'
#
loop_
_entity.id
_entity.type
_entity.pdbx_description
1 polymer ?
#
loop_
_entity_poly.entity_id
_entity_poly.type
_entity_poly.pdbx_seq_one_letter_code
_entity_poly.pdbx_strand_id
1 'polypeptide(L)'
;MTTKKFECISCNFSCNKKSGYDKHLLTQKHINAMKNGGNISEKTPKSYVCKCGKEYKYRQSLHIHKKTCTYIPEPEVKQEETDNVKLYICECGRQYKYDSGYYRHKKTCTYIPEPEVKQEETDNIMNEFLQTPLGVLSKHVGNQNKLVSEHTNLIEKLFQENRELRKQIKYLQENLHETDKSFVSLARHVFLGNNHIKNEENSEIS
;
A
#
# COMPACT_ATOMS: atom_id res chain seq x y z
N MET A 1 -0.01 -52.99 -26.87
CA MET A 1 -0.84 -51.79 -26.62
C MET A 1 -1.88 -52.16 -25.57
N THR A 2 -1.67 -51.84 -24.30
CA THR A 2 -2.64 -52.16 -23.22
C THR A 2 -3.78 -51.15 -23.25
N THR A 3 -4.97 -51.59 -23.65
CA THR A 3 -6.20 -50.78 -23.65
C THR A 3 -6.60 -50.44 -22.22
N LYS A 4 -6.63 -49.14 -21.89
CA LYS A 4 -7.09 -48.68 -20.59
C LYS A 4 -8.61 -48.78 -20.55
N LYS A 5 -9.15 -49.43 -19.51
CA LYS A 5 -10.56 -49.82 -19.47
C LYS A 5 -11.44 -48.79 -18.74
N PHE A 6 -10.85 -47.94 -17.90
CA PHE A 6 -11.57 -46.93 -17.13
C PHE A 6 -10.82 -45.60 -17.20
N GLU A 7 -11.53 -44.53 -17.55
CA GLU A 7 -10.98 -43.19 -17.71
C GLU A 7 -11.92 -42.15 -17.11
N CYS A 8 -11.35 -41.22 -16.35
CA CYS A 8 -12.04 -40.10 -15.75
C CYS A 8 -11.69 -38.83 -16.53
N ILE A 9 -12.65 -38.31 -17.28
CA ILE A 9 -12.49 -37.17 -18.18
C ILE A 9 -12.14 -35.88 -17.41
N SER A 10 -12.74 -35.68 -16.22
CA SER A 10 -12.56 -34.47 -15.41
C SER A 10 -11.20 -34.33 -14.73
N CYS A 11 -10.52 -35.46 -14.52
CA CYS A 11 -9.23 -35.52 -13.84
C CYS A 11 -8.12 -36.08 -14.74
N ASN A 12 -8.44 -36.42 -16.00
CA ASN A 12 -7.60 -37.14 -16.97
C ASN A 12 -6.89 -38.37 -16.35
N PHE A 13 -7.60 -39.08 -15.47
CA PHE A 13 -7.09 -40.24 -14.75
C PHE A 13 -7.53 -41.53 -15.45
N SER A 14 -6.60 -42.44 -15.72
CA SER A 14 -6.88 -43.66 -16.48
C SER A 14 -6.32 -44.90 -15.77
N CYS A 15 -7.10 -45.98 -15.70
CA CYS A 15 -6.65 -47.24 -15.10
C CYS A 15 -7.32 -48.48 -15.74
N ASN A 16 -6.80 -49.67 -15.41
CA ASN A 16 -7.27 -50.93 -15.99
C ASN A 16 -8.19 -51.74 -15.05
N LYS A 17 -8.28 -51.35 -13.78
CA LYS A 17 -9.01 -52.07 -12.73
C LYS A 17 -10.15 -51.21 -12.19
N LYS A 18 -11.37 -51.77 -12.19
CA LYS A 18 -12.58 -51.08 -11.69
C LYS A 18 -12.42 -50.62 -10.23
N SER A 19 -11.89 -51.48 -9.36
CA SER A 19 -11.66 -51.14 -7.96
C SER A 19 -10.70 -49.95 -7.75
N GLY A 20 -9.76 -49.72 -8.67
CA GLY A 20 -8.89 -48.54 -8.65
C GLY A 20 -9.61 -47.27 -9.13
N TYR A 21 -10.51 -47.42 -10.10
CA TYR A 21 -11.38 -46.35 -10.57
C TYR A 21 -12.38 -45.91 -9.50
N ASP A 22 -13.04 -46.86 -8.84
CA ASP A 22 -14.01 -46.59 -7.77
C ASP A 22 -13.31 -45.87 -6.60
N LYS A 23 -12.11 -46.31 -6.20
CA LYS A 23 -11.29 -45.59 -5.21
C LYS A 23 -10.93 -44.17 -5.66
N HIS A 24 -10.62 -43.98 -6.94
CA HIS A 24 -10.32 -42.66 -7.50
C HIS A 24 -11.50 -41.68 -7.34
N LEU A 25 -12.73 -42.11 -7.64
CA LEU A 25 -13.93 -41.29 -7.50
C LEU A 25 -14.18 -40.82 -6.06
N LEU A 26 -13.78 -41.64 -5.09
CA LEU A 26 -13.90 -41.34 -3.66
C LEU A 26 -12.77 -40.47 -3.12
N THR A 27 -11.73 -40.18 -3.90
CA THR A 27 -10.64 -39.33 -3.42
C THR A 27 -11.13 -37.90 -3.20
N GLN A 28 -10.71 -37.28 -2.11
CA GLN A 28 -11.03 -35.88 -1.81
C GLN A 28 -10.66 -34.94 -2.97
N LYS A 29 -9.57 -35.26 -3.69
CA LYS A 29 -9.12 -34.52 -4.87
C LYS A 29 -10.16 -34.57 -6.02
N HIS A 30 -10.71 -35.74 -6.31
CA HIS A 30 -11.76 -35.90 -7.33
C HIS A 30 -13.06 -35.22 -6.88
N ILE A 31 -13.49 -35.44 -5.63
CA ILE A 31 -14.70 -34.85 -5.06
C ILE A 31 -14.63 -33.31 -5.10
N ASN A 32 -13.50 -32.72 -4.72
CA ASN A 32 -13.31 -31.27 -4.76
C ASN A 32 -13.28 -30.73 -6.19
N ALA A 33 -12.75 -31.50 -7.15
CA ALA A 33 -12.77 -31.13 -8.57
C ALA A 33 -14.19 -31.14 -9.16
N MET A 34 -15.04 -32.06 -8.71
CA MET A 34 -16.46 -32.11 -9.08
C MET A 34 -17.26 -30.95 -8.47
N LYS A 35 -17.01 -30.62 -7.20
CA LYS A 35 -17.76 -29.56 -6.48
C LYS A 35 -17.50 -28.14 -6.99
N ASN A 36 -16.31 -27.88 -7.52
CA ASN A 36 -15.90 -26.53 -7.95
C ASN A 36 -16.01 -26.31 -9.47
N GLY A 37 -16.91 -27.01 -10.16
CA GLY A 37 -17.21 -26.71 -11.57
C GLY A 37 -16.17 -27.19 -12.58
N GLY A 38 -15.51 -28.33 -12.32
CA GLY A 38 -14.95 -29.21 -13.35
C GLY A 38 -13.96 -28.60 -14.35
N ASN A 39 -12.67 -28.57 -13.98
CA ASN A 39 -11.52 -28.97 -14.80
C ASN A 39 -10.24 -28.61 -14.05
N ILE A 40 -9.46 -29.61 -13.60
CA ILE A 40 -8.09 -29.37 -13.11
C ILE A 40 -7.19 -29.21 -14.34
N SER A 41 -7.42 -28.17 -15.14
CA SER A 41 -6.55 -27.85 -16.27
C SER A 41 -6.52 -26.35 -16.57
N GLU A 42 -6.31 -25.55 -15.54
CA GLU A 42 -5.59 -24.29 -15.73
C GLU A 42 -4.47 -24.24 -14.70
N LYS A 43 -3.33 -24.83 -15.06
CA LYS A 43 -2.06 -24.35 -14.51
C LYS A 43 -1.87 -22.96 -15.10
N THR A 44 -2.50 -21.94 -14.52
CA THR A 44 -2.01 -20.59 -14.70
C THR A 44 -0.52 -20.64 -14.33
N PRO A 45 0.39 -20.27 -15.26
CA PRO A 45 1.81 -20.30 -14.95
C PRO A 45 2.00 -19.29 -13.82
N LYS A 46 2.25 -19.79 -12.60
CA LYS A 46 2.58 -18.94 -11.46
C LYS A 46 3.80 -18.12 -11.85
N SER A 47 3.60 -16.85 -12.19
CA SER A 47 4.70 -15.92 -12.40
C SER A 47 5.23 -15.50 -11.02
N TYR A 48 6.55 -15.47 -10.92
CA TYR A 48 7.28 -15.14 -9.71
C TYR A 48 7.96 -13.80 -9.92
N VAL A 49 7.46 -12.76 -9.25
CA VAL A 49 7.95 -11.38 -9.45
C VAL A 49 8.91 -11.00 -8.33
N CYS A 50 10.04 -10.40 -8.69
CA CYS A 50 10.98 -9.79 -7.75
C CYS A 50 10.55 -8.36 -7.40
N LYS A 51 10.93 -7.83 -6.24
CA LYS A 51 10.63 -6.42 -5.87
C LYS A 51 11.22 -5.40 -6.85
N CYS A 52 12.20 -5.79 -7.66
CA CYS A 52 12.75 -4.97 -8.75
C CYS A 52 11.85 -4.93 -10.02
N GLY A 53 10.71 -5.63 -10.03
CA GLY A 53 9.77 -5.71 -11.15
C GLY A 53 10.03 -6.86 -12.13
N LYS A 54 11.13 -7.60 -12.02
CA LYS A 54 11.43 -8.72 -12.94
C LYS A 54 10.58 -9.95 -12.64
N GLU A 55 9.97 -10.51 -13.68
CA GLU A 55 9.12 -11.71 -13.60
C GLU A 55 9.84 -12.98 -14.06
N TYR A 56 9.55 -14.09 -13.40
CA TYR A 56 10.15 -15.39 -13.68
C TYR A 56 9.10 -16.48 -13.74
N LYS A 57 9.27 -17.41 -14.70
CA LYS A 57 8.38 -18.56 -14.88
C LYS A 57 8.48 -19.59 -13.74
N TYR A 58 9.61 -19.63 -13.04
CA TYR A 58 9.91 -20.64 -12.02
C TYR A 58 10.45 -20.00 -10.75
N ARG A 59 10.11 -20.59 -9.59
CA ARG A 59 10.59 -20.13 -8.27
C ARG A 59 12.10 -20.17 -8.15
N GLN A 60 12.74 -21.18 -8.75
CA GLN A 60 14.20 -21.36 -8.76
C GLN A 60 14.89 -20.18 -9.47
N SER A 61 14.35 -19.77 -10.61
CA SER A 61 14.87 -18.63 -11.38
C SER A 61 14.78 -17.33 -10.58
N LEU A 62 13.66 -17.08 -9.90
CA LEU A 62 13.54 -15.94 -8.97
C LEU A 62 14.57 -16.03 -7.84
N HIS A 63 14.80 -17.22 -7.28
CA HIS A 63 15.76 -17.40 -6.18
C HIS A 63 17.20 -17.10 -6.60
N ILE A 64 17.62 -17.57 -7.77
CA ILE A 64 18.94 -17.27 -8.34
C ILE A 64 19.06 -15.76 -8.57
N HIS A 65 18.05 -15.16 -9.21
CA HIS A 65 18.01 -13.72 -9.43
C HIS A 65 18.14 -12.92 -8.13
N LYS A 66 17.45 -13.32 -7.04
CA LYS A 66 17.55 -12.63 -5.75
C LYS A 66 18.97 -12.59 -5.17
N LYS A 67 19.82 -13.56 -5.50
CA LYS A 67 21.23 -13.58 -5.04
C LYS A 67 22.09 -12.54 -5.77
N THR A 68 21.71 -12.17 -6.99
CA THR A 68 22.47 -11.23 -7.83
C THR A 68 21.68 -9.93 -8.07
N CYS A 69 20.55 -9.74 -7.41
CA CYS A 69 19.70 -8.57 -7.60
C CYS A 69 20.28 -7.41 -6.79
N THR A 70 20.64 -6.33 -7.49
CA THR A 70 21.17 -5.09 -6.89
C THR A 70 20.09 -4.11 -6.47
N TYR A 71 18.82 -4.50 -6.57
CA TYR A 71 17.70 -3.66 -6.16
C TYR A 71 17.68 -3.51 -4.64
N ILE A 72 17.95 -2.29 -4.18
CA ILE A 72 17.80 -1.89 -2.79
C ILE A 72 16.39 -1.30 -2.68
N PRO A 73 15.42 -1.99 -2.05
CA PRO A 73 14.14 -1.35 -1.73
C PRO A 73 14.42 -0.14 -0.83
N GLU A 74 13.80 1.00 -1.14
CA GLU A 74 13.70 2.09 -0.16
C GLU A 74 13.18 1.52 1.16
N PRO A 75 13.73 1.96 2.31
CA PRO A 75 13.22 1.50 3.60
C PRO A 75 11.73 1.83 3.66
N GLU A 76 10.91 0.78 3.64
CA GLU A 76 9.48 0.87 3.89
C GLU A 76 9.34 1.50 5.28
N VAL A 77 9.03 2.80 5.33
CA VAL A 77 8.63 3.48 6.56
C VAL A 77 7.32 2.83 6.96
N LYS A 78 7.41 1.85 7.87
CA LYS A 78 6.26 1.36 8.60
C LYS A 78 5.74 2.56 9.38
N GLN A 79 4.65 3.13 8.91
CA GLN A 79 3.82 3.99 9.72
C GLN A 79 3.20 3.07 10.79
N GLU A 80 3.91 2.88 11.89
CA GLU A 80 3.26 2.53 13.14
C GLU A 80 2.40 3.73 13.51
N GLU A 81 1.09 3.56 13.46
CA GLU A 81 0.14 4.50 14.06
C GLU A 81 0.46 4.55 15.56
N THR A 82 1.35 5.46 15.96
CA THR A 82 1.58 5.69 17.38
C THR A 82 0.44 6.57 17.86
N ASP A 83 -0.53 5.93 18.52
CA ASP A 83 -1.43 6.57 19.47
C ASP A 83 -0.69 7.67 20.24
N ASN A 84 -1.39 8.76 20.51
CA ASN A 84 -0.96 9.94 21.25
C ASN A 84 -0.17 9.58 22.53
N VAL A 85 1.15 9.31 22.41
CA VAL A 85 1.97 8.87 23.54
C VAL A 85 2.29 10.09 24.38
N LYS A 86 1.62 10.20 25.54
CA LYS A 86 1.95 11.20 26.56
C LYS A 86 3.40 11.00 27.03
N LEU A 87 4.29 11.88 26.59
CA LEU A 87 5.68 11.93 27.03
C LEU A 87 5.77 12.62 28.40
N TYR A 88 6.55 12.03 29.31
CA TYR A 88 6.81 12.58 30.64
C TYR A 88 8.17 13.26 30.67
N ILE A 89 8.21 14.56 30.92
CA ILE A 89 9.42 15.39 30.85
C ILE A 89 9.80 15.86 32.26
N CYS A 90 11.07 15.67 32.63
CA CYS A 90 11.65 16.22 33.86
C CYS A 90 12.26 17.61 33.58
N GLU A 91 12.31 18.47 34.60
CA GLU A 91 12.91 19.81 34.52
C GLU A 91 14.39 19.80 34.12
N CYS A 92 15.08 18.67 34.29
CA CYS A 92 16.43 18.45 33.78
C CYS A 92 16.51 18.23 32.26
N GLY A 93 15.36 18.23 31.56
CA GLY A 93 15.25 17.99 30.11
C GLY A 93 15.10 16.52 29.70
N ARG A 94 15.21 15.55 30.62
CA ARG A 94 15.05 14.13 30.29
C ARG A 94 13.58 13.77 30.05
N GLN A 95 13.35 12.98 29.01
CA GLN A 95 12.02 12.54 28.59
C GLN A 95 11.86 11.03 28.75
N TYR A 96 10.65 10.60 29.09
CA TYR A 96 10.31 9.19 29.33
C TYR A 96 9.01 8.84 28.65
N LYS A 97 9.01 7.67 27.99
CA LYS A 97 7.83 7.08 27.34
C LYS A 97 6.76 6.63 28.35
N TYR A 98 7.19 6.24 29.55
CA TYR A 98 6.33 5.71 30.60
C TYR A 98 6.51 6.51 31.88
N ASP A 99 5.42 6.67 32.62
CA ASP A 99 5.36 7.34 33.91
C ASP A 99 6.31 6.69 34.94
N SER A 100 6.35 5.37 34.99
CA SER A 100 7.21 4.59 35.90
C SER A 100 8.69 4.96 35.77
N GLY A 101 9.18 5.11 34.53
CA GLY A 101 10.54 5.55 34.24
C GLY A 101 10.81 6.98 34.71
N TYR A 102 9.85 7.87 34.45
CA TYR A 102 9.89 9.26 34.90
C TYR A 102 9.93 9.37 36.42
N TYR A 103 9.04 8.66 37.15
CA TYR A 103 8.99 8.75 38.61
C TYR A 103 10.23 8.16 39.28
N ARG A 104 10.81 7.09 38.73
CA ARG A 104 12.08 6.56 39.22
C ARG A 104 13.21 7.57 39.05
N HIS A 105 13.29 8.21 37.87
CA HIS A 105 14.26 9.27 37.65
C HIS A 105 14.00 10.48 38.55
N LYS A 106 12.76 10.93 38.69
CA LYS A 106 12.41 12.10 39.51
C LYS A 106 12.89 11.94 40.96
N LYS A 107 12.85 10.72 41.50
CA LYS A 107 13.35 10.41 42.85
C LYS A 107 14.88 10.47 42.97
N THR A 108 15.61 10.28 41.88
CA THR A 108 17.09 10.26 41.86
C THR A 108 17.69 11.42 41.07
N CYS A 109 16.86 12.36 40.61
CA CYS A 109 17.31 13.50 39.82
C CYS A 109 17.99 14.52 40.73
N THR A 110 19.23 14.88 40.38
CA THR A 110 20.05 15.85 41.12
C THR A 110 20.06 17.23 40.46
N TYR A 111 19.13 17.49 39.54
CA TYR A 111 19.04 18.78 38.85
C TYR A 111 18.56 19.85 39.83
N ILE A 112 19.32 20.94 39.92
CA ILE A 112 19.00 22.12 40.71
C ILE A 112 18.74 23.24 39.68
N PRO A 113 17.51 23.77 39.59
CA PRO A 113 17.25 24.91 38.71
C PRO A 113 18.04 26.12 39.21
N GLU A 114 18.68 26.83 38.27
CA GLU A 114 19.38 28.08 38.58
C GLU A 114 18.37 29.13 39.10
N PRO A 115 18.78 30.00 40.04
CA PRO A 115 17.88 31.01 40.59
C PRO A 115 17.40 31.96 39.49
N GLU A 116 16.09 32.19 39.44
CA GLU A 116 15.46 33.12 38.51
C GLU A 116 15.98 34.54 38.75
N VAL A 117 16.75 35.07 37.80
CA VAL A 117 17.17 36.49 37.78
C VAL A 117 15.94 37.34 37.42
N LYS A 118 15.69 38.40 38.19
CA LYS A 118 14.54 39.30 37.99
C LYS A 118 14.60 39.97 36.61
N GLN A 119 13.47 39.99 35.91
CA GLN A 119 13.32 40.36 34.50
C GLN A 119 13.80 41.78 34.12
N GLU A 120 13.97 42.69 35.08
CA GLU A 120 14.30 44.10 34.80
C GLU A 120 15.78 44.34 34.47
N GLU A 121 16.69 43.49 34.93
CA GLU A 121 18.13 43.61 34.60
C GLU A 121 18.48 42.98 33.24
N THR A 122 17.69 41.99 32.80
CA THR A 122 17.95 41.24 31.56
C THR A 122 17.60 42.01 30.30
N ASP A 123 16.63 42.92 30.35
CA ASP A 123 16.19 43.68 29.18
C ASP A 123 17.25 44.68 28.70
N ASN A 124 17.99 45.29 29.62
CA ASN A 124 19.11 46.18 29.27
C ASN A 124 20.28 45.40 28.64
N ILE A 125 20.62 44.24 29.21
CA ILE A 125 21.69 43.37 28.71
C ILE A 125 21.34 42.77 27.34
N MET A 126 20.08 42.36 27.14
CA MET A 126 19.56 41.89 25.86
C MET A 126 19.64 42.97 24.79
N ASN A 127 19.28 44.21 25.11
CA ASN A 127 19.30 45.30 24.12
C ASN A 127 20.72 45.67 23.69
N GLU A 128 21.67 45.62 24.62
CA GLU A 128 23.11 45.80 24.34
C GLU A 128 23.70 44.62 23.55
N PHE A 129 23.35 43.38 23.90
CA PHE A 129 23.74 42.19 23.14
C PHE A 129 23.23 42.21 21.70
N LEU A 130 22.00 42.68 21.49
CA LEU A 130 21.36 42.80 20.19
C LEU A 130 21.97 43.87 19.28
N GLN A 131 22.79 44.79 19.83
CA GLN A 131 23.60 45.75 19.07
C GLN A 131 24.96 45.18 18.65
N THR A 132 25.39 44.05 19.24
CA THR A 132 26.63 43.39 18.85
C THR A 132 26.48 42.62 17.53
N PRO A 133 27.57 42.41 16.77
CA PRO A 133 27.55 41.57 15.57
C PRO A 133 26.98 40.17 15.81
N LEU A 134 27.23 39.59 16.99
CA LEU A 134 26.73 38.26 17.37
C LEU A 134 25.22 38.27 17.64
N GLY A 135 24.70 39.30 18.31
CA GLY A 135 23.26 39.46 18.56
C GLY A 135 22.45 39.75 17.30
N VAL A 136 23.01 40.51 16.35
CA VAL A 136 22.39 40.73 15.02
C VAL A 136 22.32 39.41 14.24
N LEU A 137 23.37 38.60 14.29
CA LEU A 137 23.36 37.27 13.66
C LEU A 137 22.28 36.37 14.27
N SER A 138 22.15 36.38 15.59
CA SER A 138 21.14 35.59 16.31
C SER A 138 19.71 36.00 15.92
N LYS A 139 19.43 37.30 15.74
CA LYS A 139 18.15 37.79 15.21
C LYS A 139 17.91 37.32 13.78
N HIS A 140 18.93 37.38 12.93
CA HIS A 140 18.80 36.96 11.53
C HIS A 140 18.52 35.46 11.43
N VAL A 141 19.20 34.63 12.23
CA VAL A 141 18.96 33.19 12.33
C VAL A 141 17.55 32.90 12.87
N GLY A 142 17.10 33.64 13.89
CA GLY A 142 15.72 33.51 14.40
C GLY A 142 14.66 33.83 13.34
N ASN A 143 14.87 34.88 12.56
CA ASN A 143 13.97 35.25 11.45
C ASN A 143 13.99 34.21 10.32
N GLN A 144 15.17 33.69 9.95
CA GLN A 144 15.28 32.62 8.96
C GLN A 144 14.57 31.35 9.42
N ASN A 145 14.71 30.96 10.69
CA ASN A 145 14.01 29.81 11.25
C ASN A 145 12.48 29.98 11.23
N LYS A 146 11.99 31.19 11.53
CA LYS A 146 10.56 31.49 11.44
C LYS A 146 10.05 31.38 10.00
N LEU A 147 10.78 31.94 9.03
CA LEU A 147 10.45 31.82 7.60
C LEU A 147 10.45 30.37 7.14
N VAL A 148 11.43 29.57 7.57
CA VAL A 148 11.49 28.13 7.28
C VAL A 148 10.27 27.41 7.86
N SER A 149 9.84 27.74 9.08
CA SER A 149 8.65 27.14 9.70
C SER A 149 7.34 27.47 8.94
N GLU A 150 7.24 28.69 8.42
CA GLU A 150 6.09 29.12 7.60
C GLU A 150 6.09 28.41 6.24
N HIS A 151 7.25 28.29 5.61
CA HIS A 151 7.41 27.55 4.36
C HIS A 151 7.10 26.06 4.55
N THR A 152 7.52 25.43 5.65
CA THR A 152 7.17 24.01 5.92
C THR A 152 5.67 23.81 6.06
N ASN A 153 4.97 24.73 6.72
CA ASN A 153 3.51 24.66 6.87
C ASN A 153 2.79 24.83 5.51
N LEU A 154 3.28 25.71 4.65
CA LEU A 154 2.74 25.89 3.29
C LEU A 154 2.98 24.65 2.43
N ILE A 155 4.18 24.05 2.49
CA ILE A 155 4.50 22.81 1.79
C ILE A 155 3.57 21.68 2.23
N GLU A 156 3.31 21.55 3.53
CA GLU A 156 2.40 20.53 4.06
C GLU A 156 0.96 20.72 3.54
N LYS A 157 0.45 21.96 3.52
CA LYS A 157 -0.85 22.28 2.91
C LYS A 157 -0.91 21.93 1.42
N LEU A 158 0.13 22.28 0.66
CA LEU A 158 0.23 21.92 -0.76
C LEU A 158 0.23 20.39 -0.97
N PHE A 159 0.91 19.63 -0.11
CA PHE A 159 0.88 18.16 -0.19
C PHE A 159 -0.50 17.59 0.11
N GLN A 160 -1.22 18.15 1.08
CA GLN A 160 -2.59 17.75 1.38
C GLN A 160 -3.53 18.01 0.19
N GLU A 161 -3.49 19.22 -0.39
CA GLU A 161 -4.30 19.56 -1.56
C GLU A 161 -3.96 18.67 -2.76
N ASN A 162 -2.67 18.41 -3.02
CA ASN A 162 -2.23 17.49 -4.08
C ASN A 162 -2.73 16.06 -3.87
N ARG A 163 -2.82 15.60 -2.61
CA ARG A 163 -3.37 14.28 -2.29
C ARG A 163 -4.86 14.21 -2.60
N GLU A 164 -5.62 15.25 -2.28
CA GLU A 164 -7.05 15.32 -2.59
C GLU A 164 -7.31 15.39 -4.10
N LEU A 165 -6.53 16.18 -4.83
CA LEU A 165 -6.61 16.22 -6.30
C LEU A 165 -6.37 14.85 -6.93
N ARG A 166 -5.38 14.09 -6.44
CA ARG A 166 -5.13 12.71 -6.92
C ARG A 166 -6.31 11.78 -6.67
N LYS A 167 -6.99 11.90 -5.53
CA LYS A 167 -8.20 11.12 -5.23
C LYS A 167 -9.33 11.48 -6.19
N GLN A 168 -9.56 12.76 -6.44
CA GLN A 168 -10.58 13.23 -7.38
C GLN A 168 -10.30 12.73 -8.81
N ILE A 169 -9.05 12.82 -9.27
CA ILE A 169 -8.65 12.29 -10.60
C ILE A 169 -8.95 10.79 -10.68
N LYS A 170 -8.60 10.02 -9.64
CA LYS A 170 -8.86 8.58 -9.61
C LYS A 170 -10.36 8.27 -9.71
N TYR A 171 -11.18 9.00 -8.95
CA TYR A 171 -12.63 8.86 -8.98
C TYR A 171 -13.22 9.16 -10.37
N LEU A 172 -12.74 10.22 -11.03
CA LEU A 172 -13.17 10.56 -12.40
C LEU A 172 -12.77 9.48 -13.42
N GLN A 173 -11.56 8.91 -13.30
CA GLN A 173 -11.11 7.81 -14.15
C GLN A 173 -11.97 6.55 -13.99
N GLU A 174 -12.35 6.21 -12.74
CA GLU A 174 -13.22 5.06 -12.45
C GLU A 174 -14.61 5.25 -13.08
N ASN A 175 -15.19 6.45 -12.96
CA ASN A 175 -16.49 6.75 -13.58
C ASN A 175 -16.46 6.76 -15.12
N LEU A 176 -15.37 7.25 -15.72
CA LEU A 176 -15.17 7.18 -17.19
C LEU A 176 -15.19 5.73 -17.68
N HIS A 177 -14.49 4.84 -16.99
CA HIS A 177 -14.48 3.41 -17.33
C HIS A 177 -15.86 2.75 -17.20
N GLU A 178 -16.72 3.20 -16.29
CA GLU A 178 -18.10 2.72 -16.18
C GLU A 178 -19.00 3.24 -17.29
N THR A 179 -18.86 4.53 -17.67
CA THR A 179 -19.59 5.09 -18.80
C THR A 179 -19.20 4.44 -20.13
N ASP A 180 -17.93 4.09 -20.32
CA ASP A 180 -17.45 3.37 -21.51
C ASP A 180 -18.04 1.95 -21.59
N LYS A 181 -18.13 1.24 -20.46
CA LYS A 181 -18.77 -0.09 -20.40
C LYS A 181 -20.27 -0.01 -20.69
N SER A 182 -20.95 1.01 -20.17
CA SER A 182 -22.37 1.27 -20.44
C SER A 182 -22.60 1.60 -21.92
N PHE A 183 -21.75 2.44 -22.52
CA PHE A 183 -21.81 2.78 -23.93
C PHE A 183 -21.56 1.58 -24.85
N VAL A 184 -20.56 0.74 -24.53
CA VAL A 184 -20.29 -0.50 -25.28
C VAL A 184 -21.45 -1.49 -25.16
N SER A 185 -22.10 -1.57 -23.99
CA SER A 185 -23.30 -2.39 -23.78
C SER A 185 -24.47 -1.88 -24.63
N LEU A 186 -24.73 -0.58 -24.61
CA LEU A 186 -25.80 0.06 -25.39
C LEU A 186 -25.54 -0.09 -26.91
N ALA A 187 -24.31 0.10 -27.37
CA ALA A 187 -23.91 -0.11 -28.76
C ALA A 187 -24.12 -1.57 -29.20
N ARG A 188 -23.85 -2.55 -28.32
CA ARG A 188 -24.10 -3.98 -28.60
C ARG A 188 -25.59 -4.28 -28.74
N HIS A 189 -26.45 -3.66 -27.92
CA HIS A 189 -27.91 -3.79 -28.05
C HIS A 189 -28.45 -3.17 -29.34
N VAL A 190 -27.96 -2.00 -29.75
CA VAL A 190 -28.37 -1.35 -31.02
C VAL A 190 -27.91 -2.18 -32.24
N PHE A 191 -26.70 -2.76 -32.19
CA PHE A 191 -26.19 -3.59 -33.28
C PHE A 191 -26.90 -4.94 -33.42
N LEU A 192 -27.36 -5.52 -32.30
CA LEU A 192 -28.16 -6.76 -32.30
C LEU A 192 -29.62 -6.49 -32.72
N GLY A 193 -30.20 -5.35 -32.33
CA GLY A 193 -31.54 -4.94 -32.77
C GLY A 193 -31.65 -4.71 -34.28
N ASN A 194 -30.62 -4.15 -34.91
CA ASN A 194 -30.61 -3.91 -36.36
C ASN A 194 -30.44 -5.19 -37.20
N ASN A 195 -29.99 -6.30 -36.62
CA ASN A 195 -29.92 -7.60 -37.31
C ASN A 195 -31.26 -8.36 -37.26
N HIS A 196 -32.17 -8.00 -36.35
CA HIS A 196 -33.52 -8.58 -36.31
C HIS A 196 -34.45 -7.93 -37.34
N ILE A 197 -34.28 -6.64 -37.63
CA ILE A 197 -35.13 -5.89 -38.58
C ILE A 197 -34.79 -6.24 -40.05
N LYS A 198 -33.53 -6.56 -40.36
CA LYS A 198 -33.11 -6.94 -41.73
C LYS A 198 -33.54 -8.36 -42.16
N ASN A 199 -34.01 -9.19 -41.22
CA ASN A 199 -34.47 -10.53 -41.53
C ASN A 199 -35.99 -10.63 -41.73
N GLU A 200 -36.76 -9.59 -41.39
CA GLU A 200 -38.22 -9.55 -41.64
C GLU A 200 -38.57 -8.89 -42.99
N GLU A 201 -37.71 -8.04 -43.56
CA GLU A 201 -37.95 -7.45 -44.89
C GLU A 201 -37.70 -8.40 -46.07
N ASN A 202 -37.11 -9.58 -45.85
CA ASN A 202 -36.84 -10.58 -46.90
C ASN A 202 -37.88 -11.72 -47.00
N SER A 203 -38.99 -11.67 -46.26
CA SER A 203 -40.07 -12.68 -46.34
C SER A 203 -41.37 -12.20 -46.99
N GLU A 204 -41.44 -10.97 -47.49
CA GLU A 204 -42.64 -10.43 -48.18
C GLU A 204 -42.46 -10.21 -49.69
N ILE A 205 -41.37 -10.69 -50.29
CA ILE A 205 -41.21 -10.71 -51.75
C ILE A 205 -40.90 -12.15 -52.19
N SER A 206 -41.94 -12.96 -52.34
CA SER A 206 -41.96 -14.20 -53.15
C SER A 206 -43.39 -14.49 -53.60
#